data_AF-W6XIC7-F1
#
_entry.id   AF-W6XIC7-F1
#
_cell.length_a   1.000
_cell.length_b   1.000
_cell.length_c   1.000
_cell.angle_alpha   90.00
_cell.angle_beta   90.00
_cell.angle_gamma   90.00
#
_symmetry.space_group_name_H-M   'P 1'
#
loop_
_entity.id
_entity.type
_entity.pdbx_description
1 polymer ?
#
loop_
_entity_poly.entity_id
_entity_poly.type
_entity_poly.pdbx_seq_one_letter_code
_entity_poly.pdbx_strand_id
1 'polypeptide(L)'
;MRPLASQRGKKSWIYLYGYRVASRINPRRHYFICRFCYKQKFIDAGICCIYETIRSTSAAQRHLEEDKPGHGYKTPEKVDAEV
;
A
#
# COMPACT_ATOMS: atom_id res chain seq x y z
N MET A 1 -6.16 8.85 27.55
CA MET A 1 -6.30 8.90 26.07
C MET A 1 -7.07 7.68 25.61
N ARG A 2 -8.12 7.84 24.80
CA ARG A 2 -8.76 6.68 24.14
C ARG A 2 -7.78 6.15 23.09
N PRO A 3 -7.48 4.84 23.02
CA PRO A 3 -6.65 4.31 21.95
C PRO A 3 -7.25 4.72 20.60
N LEU A 4 -6.43 5.22 19.68
CA LEU A 4 -6.87 5.46 18.31
C LEU A 4 -7.47 4.15 17.81
N ALA A 5 -8.77 4.16 17.51
CA ALA A 5 -9.51 2.96 17.17
C ALA A 5 -8.74 2.18 16.10
N SER A 6 -8.35 0.94 16.44
CA SER A 6 -7.85 -0.02 15.46
C SER A 6 -8.82 -0.02 14.28
N GLN A 7 -8.31 0.09 13.06
CA GLN A 7 -9.12 -0.03 11.84
C GLN A 7 -9.99 -1.28 11.99
N ARG A 8 -11.31 -1.11 12.08
CA ARG A 8 -12.26 -2.21 12.41
C ARG A 8 -12.47 -3.20 11.26
N GLY A 9 -12.01 -2.87 10.04
CA GLY A 9 -12.17 -3.70 8.85
C GLY A 9 -10.95 -4.57 8.52
N LYS A 10 -11.17 -5.58 7.67
CA LYS A 10 -10.10 -6.40 7.08
C LYS A 10 -9.05 -5.48 6.46
N LYS A 11 -7.77 -5.70 6.80
CA LYS A 11 -6.66 -4.96 6.20
C LYS A 11 -6.58 -5.31 4.71
N SER A 12 -6.38 -4.30 3.87
CA SER A 12 -6.18 -4.51 2.44
C SER A 12 -4.93 -5.37 2.19
N TRP A 13 -4.99 -6.21 1.16
CA TRP A 13 -3.92 -7.13 0.78
C TRP A 13 -2.62 -6.42 0.39
N ILE A 14 -2.71 -5.15 -0.01
CA ILE A 14 -1.54 -4.34 -0.40
C ILE A 14 -0.46 -4.33 0.69
N TYR A 15 -0.85 -4.42 1.96
CA TYR A 15 0.07 -4.36 3.10
C TYR A 15 0.90 -5.64 3.28
N LEU A 16 0.67 -6.68 2.49
CA LEU A 16 1.59 -7.82 2.36
C LEU A 16 2.86 -7.43 1.58
N TYR A 17 2.75 -6.43 0.71
CA TYR A 17 3.80 -6.06 -0.26
C TYR A 17 4.45 -4.70 0.04
N GLY A 18 4.11 -4.08 1.17
CA GLY A 18 4.64 -2.77 1.53
C GLY A 18 4.37 -2.36 2.96
N TYR A 19 4.82 -1.16 3.30
CA TYR A 19 4.76 -0.63 4.65
C TYR A 19 3.57 0.32 4.81
N ARG A 20 2.90 0.24 5.96
CA ARG A 20 1.92 1.25 6.39
C ARG A 20 2.62 2.26 7.29
N VAL A 21 2.61 3.52 6.89
CA VAL A 21 3.23 4.61 7.66
C VAL A 21 2.20 5.68 7.98
N ALA A 22 2.36 6.38 9.11
CA ALA A 22 1.55 7.52 9.48
C ALA A 22 2.37 8.81 9.37
N SER A 23 1.74 9.92 8.99
CA SER A 23 2.41 11.22 9.02
C SER A 23 2.72 11.63 10.47
N ARG A 24 3.94 12.15 10.69
CA ARG A 24 4.36 12.69 11.99
C ARG A 24 3.58 13.96 12.37
N ILE A 25 3.21 14.77 11.38
CA ILE A 25 2.48 16.03 11.58
C ILE A 25 1.00 15.74 11.83
N ASN A 26 0.42 14.82 11.06
CA ASN A 26 -0.98 14.44 11.21
C ASN A 26 -1.13 12.90 11.24
N PRO A 27 -1.19 12.29 12.43
CA PRO A 27 -1.29 10.84 12.59
C PRO A 27 -2.57 10.21 12.01
N ARG A 28 -3.59 11.01 11.66
CA ARG A 28 -4.77 10.50 10.94
C ARG A 28 -4.45 10.20 9.47
N ARG A 29 -3.37 10.78 8.93
CA ARG A 29 -2.91 10.51 7.58
C ARG A 29 -2.03 9.28 7.52
N HIS A 30 -2.44 8.35 6.68
CA HIS A 30 -1.79 7.07 6.48
C HIS A 30 -1.36 6.95 5.04
N TYR A 31 -0.19 6.36 4.85
CA TYR A 31 0.41 6.13 3.55
C TYR A 31 0.86 4.67 3.44
N PHE A 32 0.92 4.22 2.20
CA PHE A 32 1.51 2.97 1.78
C PHE A 32 2.81 3.25 1.05
N ILE A 33 3.85 2.48 1.37
CA ILE A 33 5.13 2.50 0.67
C ILE A 33 5.37 1.11 0.09
N CYS A 34 5.55 1.01 -1.22
CA CYS A 34 5.91 -0.27 -1.86
C CYS A 34 7.28 -0.75 -1.37
N ARG A 35 7.35 -1.99 -0.85
CA ARG A 35 8.59 -2.55 -0.30
C ARG A 35 9.67 -2.70 -1.36
N PHE A 36 9.29 -3.10 -2.58
CA PHE A 36 10.23 -3.26 -3.68
C PHE A 36 10.82 -1.91 -4.10
N CYS A 37 9.98 -0.92 -4.39
CA CYS A 37 10.43 0.43 -4.78
C CYS A 37 11.28 1.09 -3.69
N TYR A 38 10.94 0.88 -2.41
CA TYR A 38 11.75 1.37 -1.29
C TYR A 38 13.15 0.76 -1.28
N LYS A 39 13.26 -0.56 -1.47
CA LYS A 39 14.57 -1.25 -1.55
C LYS A 39 15.40 -0.78 -2.75
N GLN A 40 14.76 -0.47 -3.87
CA GLN A 40 15.41 0.05 -5.08
C GLN A 40 15.72 1.55 -5.01
N LYS A 41 15.43 2.23 -3.88
CA LYS A 41 15.66 3.68 -3.71
C LYS A 41 15.00 4.54 -4.80
N PHE A 42 13.88 4.09 -5.34
CA PHE A 42 13.14 4.83 -6.36
C PHE A 42 12.60 6.16 -5.83
N ILE A 43 12.32 6.23 -4.53
CA ILE A 43 11.93 7.48 -3.87
C ILE A 43 13.07 8.51 -3.93
N ASP A 44 14.32 8.09 -3.71
CA ASP A 44 15.49 8.97 -3.82
C ASP A 44 15.75 9.42 -5.26
N ALA A 45 15.34 8.61 -6.24
CA ALA A 45 15.36 8.96 -7.66
C ALA A 45 14.18 9.85 -8.10
N GLY A 46 13.33 10.31 -7.18
CA GLY A 46 12.18 11.16 -7.47
C GLY A 46 10.95 10.44 -8.02
N ILE A 47 10.94 9.09 -8.02
CA ILE A 47 9.81 8.30 -8.48
C ILE A 47 8.78 8.18 -7.34
N CYS A 48 7.53 8.51 -7.66
CA CYS A 48 6.43 8.45 -6.69
C CYS A 48 6.05 6.99 -6.36
N CYS A 49 6.43 6.54 -5.16
CA CYS A 49 6.08 5.20 -4.64
C CYS A 49 5.42 5.26 -3.25
N ILE A 50 4.91 6.44 -2.88
CA ILE A 50 4.21 6.71 -1.62
C ILE A 50 2.76 7.06 -1.95
N TYR A 51 1.81 6.30 -1.42
CA TYR A 51 0.39 6.44 -1.76
C TYR A 51 -0.42 6.71 -0.50
N GLU A 52 -1.25 7.75 -0.48
CA GLU A 52 -2.15 8.01 0.66
C GLU A 52 -3.26 6.96 0.70
N THR A 53 -3.49 6.34 1.87
CA THR A 53 -4.40 5.18 2.04
C THR A 53 -5.49 5.39 3.08
N ILE A 54 -5.80 6.65 3.43
CA ILE A 54 -6.85 6.97 4.42
C ILE A 54 -8.23 6.56 3.92
N ARG A 55 -8.56 6.92 2.68
CA ARG A 55 -9.90 6.77 2.10
C ARG A 55 -10.02 5.56 1.18
N SER A 56 -8.93 5.22 0.47
CA SER A 56 -8.91 4.11 -0.47
C SER A 56 -7.49 3.59 -0.65
N THR A 57 -7.37 2.30 -0.98
CA THR A 57 -6.11 1.65 -1.36
C THR A 57 -5.92 1.50 -2.87
N SER A 58 -6.85 2.00 -3.70
CA SER A 58 -6.87 1.76 -5.15
C SER A 58 -5.58 2.20 -5.86
N ALA A 59 -4.98 3.34 -5.47
CA ALA A 59 -3.75 3.82 -6.10
C ALA A 59 -2.55 2.91 -5.82
N ALA A 60 -2.42 2.44 -4.56
CA ALA A 60 -1.40 1.49 -4.16
C ALA A 60 -1.61 0.12 -4.80
N GLN A 61 -2.87 -0.33 -4.90
CA GLN A 61 -3.22 -1.56 -5.61
C GLN A 61 -2.83 -1.49 -7.08
N ARG A 62 -3.24 -0.43 -7.79
CA ARG A 62 -2.90 -0.24 -9.21
C ARG A 62 -1.40 -0.26 -9.43
N HIS A 63 -0.62 0.31 -8.51
CA HIS A 63 0.84 0.25 -8.57
C HIS A 63 1.39 -1.16 -8.41
N LEU A 64 0.86 -1.96 -7.49
CA LEU A 64 1.25 -3.36 -7.31
C LEU A 64 0.87 -4.25 -8.51
N GLU A 65 -0.19 -3.88 -9.24
CA GLU A 65 -0.67 -4.55 -10.45
C GLU A 65 0.11 -4.14 -11.72
N GLU A 66 1.01 -3.15 -11.67
CA GLU A 66 1.80 -2.74 -12.84
C GLU A 66 2.72 -3.87 -13.31
N ASP A 67 2.82 -4.04 -14.64
CA ASP A 67 3.74 -5.00 -15.27
C ASP A 67 5.17 -4.43 -15.25
N LYS A 68 5.78 -4.46 -14.07
CA LYS A 68 7.13 -3.96 -13.80
C LYS A 68 7.88 -4.97 -12.94
N PRO A 69 9.22 -4.99 -13.00
CA PRO A 69 10.02 -5.81 -12.10
C PRO A 69 9.62 -5.59 -10.63
N GLY A 70 9.41 -6.69 -9.89
CA GLY A 70 9.01 -6.65 -8.48
C GLY A 70 7.53 -6.35 -8.20
N HIS A 71 6.72 -6.21 -9.25
CA HIS A 71 5.28 -5.97 -9.23
C HIS A 71 4.55 -7.07 -10.02
N GLY A 72 3.30 -6.84 -10.46
CA GLY A 72 2.46 -7.82 -11.14
C GLY A 72 1.60 -8.66 -10.19
N TYR A 73 1.34 -8.18 -8.98
CA TYR A 73 0.50 -8.88 -8.02
C TYR A 73 -0.97 -8.77 -8.43
N LYS A 74 -1.68 -9.90 -8.49
CA LYS A 74 -3.13 -9.92 -8.68
C LYS A 74 -3.82 -9.81 -7.32
N THR A 75 -4.95 -9.10 -7.31
CA THR A 75 -5.82 -9.04 -6.14
C THR A 75 -6.22 -10.47 -5.73
N PRO A 76 -5.98 -10.91 -4.49
CA PRO A 76 -6.24 -12.30 -4.07
C PRO A 76 -7.72 -12.68 -4.10
N GLU A 77 -8.65 -11.74 -4.21
CA GLU A 77 -10.09 -12.04 -4.37
C GLU A 77 -10.46 -12.43 -5.82
N LYS A 78 -9.54 -12.27 -6.78
CA LYS A 78 -9.76 -12.62 -8.19
C LYS A 78 -9.21 -14.00 -8.59
N VAL A 79 -8.49 -14.70 -7.70
CA VAL A 79 -7.88 -16.00 -8.03
C VAL A 79 -8.81 -17.18 -7.77
N ASP A 80 -9.93 -17.00 -7.07
CA ASP A 80 -10.94 -18.04 -6.82
C ASP A 80 -12.11 -18.01 -7.83
N ALA A 81 -12.04 -17.20 -8.89
CA ALA A 81 -13.08 -17.09 -9.92
C ALA A 81 -12.78 -17.87 -11.21
N GLU A 82 -11.76 -18.72 -11.20
CA GLU A 82 -11.39 -19.61 -12.31
C GLU A 82 -11.18 -21.05 -11.80
N VAL A 83 -12.27 -21.74 -11.46
CA VAL A 83 -12.40 -23.21 -11.45
C VAL A 83 -13.77 -23.59 -11.99
#